data_AF-A0A962C8B5-F1
#
_entry.id   AF-A0A962C8B5-F1
#
_cell.length_a   1.000
_cell.length_b   1.000
_cell.length_c   1.000
_cell.angle_alpha   90.00
_cell.angle_beta   90.00
_cell.angle_gamma   90.00
#
_symmetry.space_group_name_H-M   'P 1'
#
loop_
_entity.id
_entity.type
_entity.pdbx_description
1 polymer ?
#
loop_
_entity_poly.entity_id
_entity_poly.type
_entity_poly.pdbx_seq_one_letter_code
_entity_poly.pdbx_strand_id
1 'polypeptide(L)' 'DTQVLLHGELGVLEAGDRVPVATGDIATRMLVIAGKPLREPVSKYGPFVMNTPEQIVEAIRDLQSGSFSRR' A
#
# COMPACT_ATOMS: atom_id res chain seq x y z
N ASP A 1 12.01 16.21 -13.65
CA ASP A 1 12.80 16.62 -12.47
C ASP A 1 13.39 15.42 -11.76
N THR A 2 14.60 15.59 -11.24
CA THR A 2 15.27 14.58 -10.41
C THR A 2 15.02 14.91 -8.96
N GLN A 3 14.42 14.00 -8.20
CA GLN A 3 14.20 14.14 -6.77
C GLN A 3 15.24 13.34 -5.99
N VAL A 4 15.87 13.97 -4.99
CA VAL A 4 16.73 13.30 -4.03
C VAL A 4 15.86 12.72 -2.92
N LEU A 5 16.05 11.45 -2.59
CA LEU A 5 15.37 10.77 -1.50
C LEU A 5 16.39 10.33 -0.44
N LEU A 6 16.08 10.61 0.82
CA LEU A 6 16.83 10.20 1.99
C LEU A 6 16.30 8.85 2.54
N HIS A 7 17.04 8.28 3.49
CA HIS A 7 16.62 7.06 4.16
C HIS A 7 15.27 7.24 4.87
N GLY A 8 14.33 6.33 4.60
CA GLY A 8 12.99 6.35 5.16
C GLY A 8 11.98 7.20 4.38
N GLU A 9 12.39 7.83 3.29
CA GLU A 9 11.49 8.59 2.43
C GLU A 9 10.82 7.72 1.36
N LEU A 10 9.61 8.15 0.97
CA LEU A 10 8.82 7.53 -0.08
C LEU A 10 8.74 8.49 -1.28
N GLY A 11 9.26 8.05 -2.43
CA GLY A 11 8.99 8.68 -3.72
C GLY A 11 7.74 8.08 -4.37
N VAL A 12 6.82 8.93 -4.82
CA VAL A 12 5.68 8.51 -5.65
C VAL A 12 6.06 8.69 -7.11
N LEU A 13 5.96 7.61 -7.87
CA LEU A 13 6.31 7.59 -9.29
C LEU A 13 5.05 7.78 -10.14
N GLU A 14 5.20 8.47 -11.26
CA GLU A 14 4.16 8.56 -12.29
C GLU A 14 4.25 7.39 -13.27
N ALA A 15 3.27 7.31 -14.18
CA ALA A 15 3.28 6.30 -15.21
C ALA A 15 4.49 6.45 -16.15
N GLY A 16 5.19 5.34 -16.41
CA GLY A 16 6.32 5.30 -17.31
C GLY A 16 6.99 3.93 -17.32
N ASP A 17 7.90 3.73 -18.27
CA ASP A 17 8.55 2.43 -18.49
C ASP A 17 9.88 2.27 -17.74
N ARG A 18 10.41 3.37 -17.20
CA ARG A 18 11.75 3.41 -16.59
C ARG A 18 11.78 4.34 -15.39
N VAL A 19 12.59 3.96 -14.40
CA VAL A 19 12.89 4.76 -13.21
C VAL A 19 14.40 4.93 -13.14
N PRO A 20 14.97 6.04 -13.66
CA PRO A 20 16.40 6.28 -13.55
C PRO A 20 16.76 6.54 -12.08
N VAL A 21 17.77 5.83 -11.58
CA VAL A 21 18.25 5.96 -10.19
C VAL A 21 19.75 6.21 -10.23
N ALA A 22 20.20 7.18 -9.44
CA ALA A 22 21.60 7.44 -9.17
C ALA A 22 21.81 7.43 -7.65
N THR A 23 22.91 6.85 -7.20
CA THR A 23 23.34 6.85 -5.80
C THR A 23 24.63 7.64 -5.66
N GLY A 24 24.83 8.30 -4.54
CA GLY A 24 26.13 8.88 -4.19
C GLY A 24 27.12 7.82 -3.72
N ASP A 25 28.15 8.25 -2.97
CA ASP A 25 29.25 7.40 -2.51
C ASP A 25 28.88 6.40 -1.40
N ILE A 26 27.64 6.48 -0.90
CA ILE A 26 27.15 5.65 0.20
C ILE A 26 26.32 4.48 -0.36
N ALA A 27 26.65 3.27 0.09
CA ALA A 27 25.88 2.07 -0.23
C ALA A 27 24.40 2.25 0.14
N THR A 28 23.54 2.19 -0.87
CA THR A 28 22.11 2.51 -0.74
C THR A 28 21.26 1.27 -0.97
N ARG A 29 20.19 1.13 -0.19
CA ARG A 29 19.16 0.10 -0.38
C ARG A 29 17.82 0.78 -0.59
N MET A 30 17.05 0.30 -1.56
CA MET A 30 15.72 0.79 -1.85
C MET A 30 14.79 -0.36 -2.24
N LEU A 31 13.49 -0.13 -2.09
CA LEU A 31 12.44 -1.02 -2.55
C LEU A 31 11.64 -0.29 -3.64
N VAL A 32 11.45 -0.96 -4.78
CA VAL A 32 10.53 -0.48 -5.82
C VAL A 32 9.28 -1.33 -5.74
N ILE A 33 8.14 -0.69 -5.51
CA ILE A 33 6.82 -1.32 -5.47
C ILE A 33 6.02 -0.79 -6.65
N ALA A 34 5.56 -1.68 -7.52
CA ALA A 34 4.70 -1.36 -8.65
C ALA A 34 3.59 -2.40 -8.78
N GLY A 35 2.43 -1.98 -9.27
CA GLY A 35 1.29 -2.86 -9.44
C GLY A 35 0.20 -2.25 -10.32
N LYS A 36 -0.62 -3.10 -10.92
CA LYS A 36 -1.80 -2.65 -11.66
C LYS A 36 -2.85 -2.13 -10.67
N PRO A 37 -3.40 -0.91 -10.86
CA PRO A 37 -4.48 -0.42 -10.00
C PRO A 37 -5.68 -1.38 -10.02
N LEU A 38 -6.19 -1.76 -8.85
CA LEU A 38 -7.39 -2.59 -8.72
C LEU A 38 -8.65 -1.87 -9.22
N ARG A 39 -8.68 -0.54 -9.11
CA ARG A 39 -9.83 0.31 -9.47
C ARG A 39 -11.12 -0.06 -8.74
N GLU A 40 -10.98 -0.53 -7.51
CA GLU A 40 -12.10 -0.79 -6.62
C GLU A 40 -12.12 0.27 -5.50
N PRO A 41 -13.30 0.58 -4.95
CA PRO A 41 -13.38 1.39 -3.74
C PRO A 41 -12.59 0.76 -2.60
N VAL A 42 -12.01 1.60 -1.74
CA VAL A 42 -11.24 1.17 -0.56
C VAL A 42 -11.88 1.79 0.67
N SER A 43 -12.39 0.93 1.55
CA SER A 43 -12.88 1.26 2.88
C SER A 43 -11.95 0.62 3.91
N LYS A 44 -11.38 1.42 4.81
CA LYS A 44 -10.41 0.96 5.82
C LYS A 44 -10.86 1.34 7.22
N TYR A 45 -10.83 0.36 8.13
CA TYR A 45 -11.02 0.60 9.56
C TYR A 45 -10.14 -0.34 10.38
N GLY A 46 -9.19 0.22 11.12
CA GLY A 46 -8.23 -0.56 11.92
C GLY A 46 -7.49 -1.59 11.05
N PRO A 47 -7.55 -2.90 11.40
CA PRO A 47 -6.88 -3.96 10.64
C PRO A 47 -7.67 -4.42 9.40
N PHE A 48 -8.86 -3.87 9.14
CA PHE A 48 -9.73 -4.31 8.05
C PHE A 48 -9.68 -3.38 6.85
N VAL A 49 -9.56 -3.96 5.66
CA VAL A 49 -9.66 -3.29 4.36
C VAL A 49 -10.69 -4.05 3.53
N MET A 50 -11.76 -3.37 3.12
CA MET A 50 -12.87 -3.90 2.31
C MET A 50 -13.23 -2.89 1.22
N ASN A 51 -14.21 -3.19 0.36
CA ASN A 51 -14.65 -2.26 -0.67
C ASN A 51 -15.70 -1.26 -0.16
N THR A 52 -16.56 -1.64 0.79
CA THR A 52 -17.68 -0.82 1.29
C THR A 52 -17.68 -0.66 2.82
N PRO A 53 -18.31 0.39 3.37
CA PRO A 53 -18.49 0.54 4.82
C PRO A 53 -19.29 -0.60 5.47
N GLU A 54 -20.29 -1.14 4.78
CA GLU A 54 -21.12 -2.24 5.27
C GLU A 54 -20.31 -3.51 5.49
N GLN A 55 -19.39 -3.82 4.57
CA GLN A 55 -18.46 -4.95 4.70
C GLN A 55 -17.49 -4.78 5.88
N ILE A 56 -17.11 -3.55 6.23
CA ILE A 56 -16.32 -3.29 7.44
C ILE A 56 -17.13 -3.63 8.70
N VAL A 57 -18.39 -3.22 8.76
CA VAL A 57 -19.28 -3.54 9.90
C VAL A 57 -19.48 -5.05 10.02
N GLU A 58 -19.65 -5.75 8.90
CA GLU A 58 -19.72 -7.22 8.87
C GLU A 58 -18.42 -7.85 9.40
N ALA A 59 -17.25 -7.42 8.90
CA ALA A 59 -15.96 -7.96 9.35
C ALA A 59 -15.72 -7.78 10.85
N ILE A 60 -16.16 -6.65 11.43
CA ILE A 60 -16.10 -6.41 12.87
C ILE A 60 -17.02 -7.36 13.63
N ARG A 61 -18.27 -7.56 13.16
CA ARG A 61 -19.21 -8.52 13.78
C ARG A 61 -18.68 -9.95 13.70
N ASP A 62 -18.04 -10.31 12.59
CA ASP A 62 -17.43 -11.63 12.41
C ASP A 62 -16.28 -11.84 13.40
N LEU A 63 -15.46 -10.81 13.60
CA LEU A 63 -14.39 -10.86 14.61
C LEU A 63 -14.96 -11.00 16.02
N GLN A 64 -15.97 -10.20 16.37
CA GLN A 64 -16.60 -10.21 17.69
C GLN A 64 -17.33 -11.53 17.99
N SER A 65 -17.91 -12.18 16.97
CA SER A 65 -18.60 -13.47 17.10
C SER A 65 -17.66 -14.68 17.03
N GLY A 66 -16.35 -14.47 16.81
CA GLY A 66 -15.37 -15.55 16.64
C GLY A 66 -15.61 -16.39 15.37
N SER A 67 -16.26 -15.81 14.36
CA SER A 67 -16.48 -16.44 13.06
C SER A 67 -15.47 -16.00 12.00
N PHE A 68 -14.72 -14.92 12.24
CA PHE A 68 -13.71 -14.40 11.33
C PHE A 68 -12.63 -15.40 10.93
N SER A 69 -12.16 -16.25 11.85
CA SER A 69 -11.13 -17.27 11.59
C SER A 69 -11.65 -18.58 10.99
N ARG A 70 -12.98 -18.69 10.79
CA ARG A 70 -13.62 -19.88 10.21
C ARG A 70 -13.94 -19.74 8.71
N ARG A 71 -13.55 -18.63 8.09
CA ARG A 71 -13.64 -18.40 6.64
C ARG A 71 -12.27 -18.44 5.98
#